data_AF-A0A5J4QVC0-F1
#
_entry.id   AF-A0A5J4QVC0-F1
#
_cell.length_a   1.000
_cell.length_b   1.000
_cell.length_c   1.000
_cell.angle_alpha   90.00
_cell.angle_beta   90.00
_cell.angle_gamma   90.00
#
_symmetry.space_group_name_H-M   'P 1'
#
loop_
_entity.id
_entity.type
_entity.pdbx_description
1 polymer ?
#
loop_
_entity_poly.entity_id
_entity_poly.type
_entity_poly.pdbx_seq_one_letter_code
_entity_poly.pdbx_strand_id
1 'polypeptide(L)'
;METRTIKILPLDELGIIKQINLVSESKFHNEAGYILYERKLTPNYKFIKVPENKKDFKYYMEYPGQELFPNDDLDNLILLSIRNFYSKSVVRNYPLLSNVDIDNLTILKNRYAYQTTIRITPNFSNVDILKLRGLSFKQIILNVNVYTTLTSKDVENMAFFGYYSLDDEDVLERLTNEVLFV
;
A
#
# COMPACT_ATOMS: atom_id res chain seq x y z
N MET A 1 9.82 18.14 28.80
CA MET A 1 9.33 18.66 27.50
C MET A 1 10.56 18.85 26.63
N GLU A 2 10.65 18.15 25.52
CA GLU A 2 11.79 18.21 24.60
C GLU A 2 11.30 18.83 23.29
N THR A 3 12.04 19.81 22.76
CA THR A 3 11.76 20.42 21.46
C THR A 3 12.74 19.84 20.45
N ARG A 4 12.24 19.39 19.30
CA ARG A 4 13.07 18.84 18.21
C ARG A 4 12.99 19.71 16.96
N THR A 5 14.10 19.77 16.23
CA THR A 5 14.13 20.42 14.91
C THR A 5 13.56 19.48 13.85
N ILE A 6 12.56 19.94 13.10
CA ILE A 6 12.00 19.22 11.96
C ILE A 6 12.85 19.57 10.73
N LYS A 7 13.38 18.54 10.07
CA LYS A 7 14.13 18.64 8.82
C LYS A 7 13.31 18.01 7.71
N ILE A 8 13.07 18.76 6.64
CA ILE A 8 12.44 18.24 5.42
C ILE A 8 13.44 17.33 4.71
N LEU A 9 12.94 16.21 4.19
CA LEU A 9 13.77 15.22 3.50
C LEU A 9 14.21 15.73 2.10
N PRO A 10 15.33 15.21 1.57
CA PRO A 10 15.69 15.35 0.17
C PRO A 10 14.55 14.91 -0.77
N LEU A 11 14.47 15.51 -1.96
CA LEU A 11 13.39 15.28 -2.92
C LEU A 11 13.21 13.80 -3.29
N ASP A 12 14.31 13.04 -3.38
CA ASP A 12 14.36 11.63 -3.73
C ASP A 12 13.93 10.68 -2.60
N GLU A 13 13.78 11.21 -1.38
CA GLU A 13 13.26 10.53 -0.18
C GLU A 13 11.82 10.96 0.15
N LEU A 14 11.24 11.94 -0.56
CA LEU A 14 9.87 12.35 -0.33
C LEU A 14 8.88 11.32 -0.90
N GLY A 15 7.90 10.95 -0.06
CA GLY A 15 6.96 9.90 -0.43
C GLY A 15 5.68 9.91 0.39
N ILE A 16 4.93 8.84 0.20
CA ILE A 16 3.72 8.50 0.94
C ILE A 16 3.87 7.07 1.42
N ILE A 17 3.69 6.86 2.72
CA ILE A 17 3.53 5.53 3.30
C ILE A 17 2.07 5.14 3.23
N LYS A 18 1.81 3.96 2.69
CA LYS A 18 0.51 3.33 2.53
C LYS A 18 0.44 2.17 3.49
N GLN A 19 -0.49 2.26 4.44
CA GLN A 19 -0.81 1.22 5.40
C GLN A 19 -2.11 0.54 5.01
N ILE A 20 -2.06 -0.74 4.64
CA ILE A 20 -3.26 -1.54 4.40
C ILE A 20 -3.58 -2.31 5.68
N ASN A 21 -4.66 -1.90 6.35
CA ASN A 21 -5.15 -2.59 7.54
C ASN A 21 -5.87 -3.88 7.12
N LEU A 22 -5.44 -5.01 7.68
CA LEU A 22 -6.06 -6.32 7.49
C LEU A 22 -7.22 -6.47 8.45
N VAL A 23 -8.46 -6.41 7.96
CA VAL A 23 -9.66 -6.45 8.80
C VAL A 23 -10.37 -7.78 8.60
N SER A 24 -10.45 -8.59 9.66
CA SER A 24 -11.15 -9.88 9.65
C SER A 24 -12.67 -9.70 9.59
N GLU A 25 -13.37 -10.62 8.90
CA GLU A 25 -14.83 -10.68 8.92
C GLU A 25 -15.42 -11.28 10.20
N SER A 26 -14.58 -11.71 11.16
CA SER A 26 -15.07 -12.22 12.45
C SER A 26 -16.05 -11.22 13.10
N LYS A 27 -16.97 -11.71 13.95
CA LYS A 27 -18.05 -10.91 14.59
C LYS A 27 -17.60 -9.61 15.25
N PHE A 28 -16.30 -9.46 15.54
CA PHE A 28 -15.70 -8.31 16.21
C PHE A 28 -14.94 -7.36 15.27
N HIS A 29 -14.85 -7.64 13.96
CA HIS A 29 -14.09 -6.83 12.98
C HIS A 29 -12.68 -6.47 13.46
N ASN A 30 -11.99 -7.43 14.07
CA ASN A 30 -10.68 -7.19 14.63
C ASN A 30 -9.65 -6.98 13.52
N GLU A 31 -8.79 -5.97 13.71
CA GLU A 31 -7.60 -5.74 12.89
C GLU A 31 -6.60 -6.88 13.16
N ALA A 32 -6.31 -7.67 12.13
CA ALA A 32 -5.36 -8.79 12.20
C ALA A 32 -3.91 -8.31 12.12
N GLY A 33 -3.68 -7.12 11.54
CA GLY A 33 -2.39 -6.51 11.33
C GLY A 33 -2.46 -5.53 10.16
N TYR A 34 -1.31 -5.12 9.65
CA TYR A 34 -1.23 -4.26 8.47
C TYR A 34 0.03 -4.50 7.64
N ILE A 35 -0.05 -4.14 6.36
CA ILE A 35 1.08 -4.14 5.42
C ILE A 35 1.44 -2.69 5.12
N LEU A 36 2.74 -2.40 5.04
CA LEU A 36 3.26 -1.09 4.69
C LEU A 36 3.96 -1.13 3.33
N TYR A 37 3.72 -0.10 2.51
CA TYR A 37 4.56 0.19 1.35
C TYR A 37 4.69 1.69 1.15
N GLU A 38 5.73 2.08 0.45
CA GLU A 38 6.05 3.45 0.10
C GLU A 38 5.78 3.68 -1.40
N ARG A 39 5.25 4.88 -1.71
CA ARG A 39 5.17 5.42 -3.06
C ARG A 39 5.90 6.77 -3.07
N LYS A 40 6.89 6.94 -3.95
CA LYS A 40 7.58 8.22 -4.13
C LYS A 40 6.64 9.27 -4.72
N LEU A 41 6.82 10.53 -4.33
CA LEU A 41 6.10 11.62 -4.96
C LEU A 41 6.65 11.87 -6.36
N THR A 42 5.78 11.86 -7.36
CA THR A 42 6.11 12.16 -8.76
C THR A 42 5.17 13.20 -9.32
N PRO A 43 5.44 13.80 -10.50
CA PRO A 43 4.49 14.71 -11.15
C PRO A 43 3.10 14.10 -11.37
N ASN A 44 3.01 12.77 -11.52
CA ASN A 44 1.78 12.03 -11.76
C ASN A 44 1.21 11.41 -10.47
N TYR A 45 2.00 11.33 -9.40
CA TYR A 45 1.62 10.74 -8.13
C TYR A 45 1.92 11.73 -6.99
N LYS A 46 0.98 12.64 -6.73
CA LYS A 46 1.12 13.76 -5.79
C LYS A 46 -0.19 14.09 -5.09
N PHE A 47 -0.08 14.79 -3.96
CA PHE A 47 -1.25 15.26 -3.20
C PHE A 47 -2.21 16.08 -4.07
N ILE A 48 -3.50 15.86 -3.86
CA ILE A 48 -4.56 16.63 -4.48
C ILE A 48 -4.53 18.05 -3.90
N LYS A 49 -4.46 19.05 -4.78
CA LYS A 49 -4.41 20.45 -4.36
C LYS A 49 -5.78 20.92 -3.89
N VAL A 50 -5.83 21.43 -2.67
CA VAL A 50 -7.01 22.16 -2.16
C VAL A 50 -6.88 23.64 -2.52
N PRO A 51 -7.88 24.23 -3.19
CA PRO A 51 -7.92 25.68 -3.45
C PRO A 51 -7.80 26.49 -2.15
N GLU A 52 -7.08 27.61 -2.19
CA GLU A 52 -6.79 28.42 -0.99
C GLU A 52 -8.06 28.88 -0.26
N ASN A 53 -9.10 29.24 -1.02
CA ASN A 53 -10.40 29.67 -0.49
C ASN A 53 -11.20 28.56 0.20
N LYS A 54 -10.73 27.31 0.16
CA LYS A 54 -11.32 26.15 0.86
C LYS A 54 -10.48 25.70 2.06
N LYS A 55 -9.35 26.35 2.34
CA LYS A 55 -8.49 26.04 3.50
C LYS A 55 -9.00 26.80 4.72
N ASP A 56 -9.81 26.13 5.52
CA ASP A 56 -10.29 26.65 6.80
C ASP A 56 -9.39 26.16 7.96
N PHE A 57 -9.77 26.48 9.20
CA PHE A 57 -9.04 26.01 10.37
C PHE A 57 -9.01 24.47 10.48
N LYS A 58 -10.10 23.80 10.09
CA LYS A 58 -10.20 22.33 10.10
C LYS A 58 -9.20 21.71 9.15
N TYR A 59 -9.03 22.29 7.96
CA TYR A 59 -7.99 21.89 7.01
C TYR A 59 -6.62 21.82 7.70
N TYR A 60 -6.17 22.88 8.38
CA TYR A 60 -4.84 22.87 9.00
C TYR A 60 -4.70 21.91 10.20
N MET A 61 -5.81 21.61 10.90
CA MET A 61 -5.79 20.62 11.99
C MET A 61 -5.75 19.17 11.48
N GLU A 62 -6.39 18.90 10.34
CA GLU A 62 -6.53 17.54 9.79
C GLU A 62 -5.58 17.27 8.61
N TYR A 63 -4.76 18.25 8.22
CA TYR A 63 -3.88 18.13 7.06
C TYR A 63 -2.70 17.16 7.30
N PRO A 64 -2.35 16.31 6.31
CA PRO A 64 -3.10 16.02 5.10
C PRO A 64 -4.30 15.09 5.37
N GLY A 65 -5.49 15.50 4.94
CA GLY A 65 -6.68 14.65 4.94
C GLY A 65 -6.47 13.42 4.07
N GLN A 66 -7.08 12.28 4.45
CA GLN A 66 -6.89 11.01 3.73
C GLN A 66 -7.34 11.08 2.27
N GLU A 67 -8.35 11.90 1.99
CA GLU A 67 -8.89 12.19 0.67
C GLU A 67 -7.94 12.99 -0.22
N LEU A 68 -6.88 13.57 0.34
CA LEU A 68 -5.89 14.36 -0.42
C LEU A 68 -4.75 13.49 -0.96
N PHE A 69 -4.63 12.25 -0.52
CA PHE A 69 -3.58 11.36 -0.99
C PHE A 69 -3.95 10.79 -2.37
N PRO A 70 -2.99 10.72 -3.31
CA PRO A 70 -3.20 10.06 -4.59
C PRO A 70 -3.49 8.58 -4.39
N ASN A 71 -4.23 8.01 -5.34
CA ASN A 71 -4.47 6.58 -5.45
C ASN A 71 -4.58 6.24 -6.95
N ASP A 72 -3.91 5.17 -7.37
CA ASP A 72 -3.90 4.72 -8.77
C ASP A 72 -4.22 3.22 -8.90
N ASP A 73 -4.08 2.72 -10.13
CA ASP A 73 -4.28 1.31 -10.47
C ASP A 73 -3.37 0.36 -9.69
N LEU A 74 -2.11 0.72 -9.43
CA LEU A 74 -1.17 -0.11 -8.66
C LEU A 74 -1.64 -0.26 -7.21
N ASP A 75 -2.02 0.84 -6.57
CA ASP A 75 -2.54 0.82 -5.19
C ASP A 75 -3.81 -0.03 -5.10
N ASN A 76 -4.71 0.11 -6.09
CA ASN A 76 -5.94 -0.66 -6.15
C ASN A 76 -5.67 -2.14 -6.38
N LEU A 77 -4.72 -2.50 -7.25
CA LEU A 77 -4.32 -3.88 -7.49
C LEU A 77 -3.80 -4.53 -6.21
N ILE A 78 -2.92 -3.86 -5.45
CA ILE A 78 -2.41 -4.36 -4.16
C ILE A 78 -3.57 -4.54 -3.17
N LEU A 79 -4.43 -3.53 -3.02
CA LEU A 79 -5.55 -3.57 -2.09
C LEU A 79 -6.55 -4.68 -2.43
N LEU A 80 -6.91 -4.84 -3.70
CA LEU A 80 -7.82 -5.89 -4.16
C LEU A 80 -7.24 -7.29 -3.95
N SER A 81 -5.92 -7.44 -4.16
CA SER A 81 -5.21 -8.70 -3.89
C SER A 81 -5.36 -9.15 -2.43
N ILE A 82 -5.31 -8.18 -1.50
CA ILE A 82 -5.49 -8.41 -0.07
C ILE A 82 -6.95 -8.64 0.28
N ARG A 83 -7.87 -7.88 -0.34
CA ARG A 83 -9.32 -7.99 -0.11
C ARG A 83 -9.93 -9.32 -0.53
N ASN A 84 -9.27 -10.09 -1.38
CA ASN A 84 -9.65 -11.47 -1.67
C ASN A 84 -9.65 -12.36 -0.41
N PHE A 85 -8.92 -11.98 0.64
CA PHE A 85 -8.87 -12.68 1.93
C PHE A 85 -9.41 -11.83 3.09
N TYR A 86 -9.15 -10.52 3.06
CA TYR A 86 -9.62 -9.56 4.05
C TYR A 86 -10.50 -8.50 3.38
N SER A 87 -11.73 -8.89 3.03
CA SER A 87 -12.68 -8.08 2.24
C SER A 87 -12.89 -6.65 2.75
N LYS A 88 -12.77 -6.45 4.06
CA LYS A 88 -12.96 -5.17 4.76
C LYS A 88 -11.68 -4.36 4.91
N SER A 89 -10.56 -4.79 4.34
CA SER A 89 -9.30 -4.05 4.39
C SER A 89 -9.43 -2.63 3.84
N VAL A 90 -8.78 -1.70 4.53
CA VAL A 90 -8.80 -0.27 4.21
C VAL A 90 -7.38 0.28 4.18
N VAL A 91 -7.17 1.31 3.35
CA VAL A 91 -5.89 2.01 3.25
C VAL A 91 -5.92 3.22 4.16
N ARG A 92 -4.83 3.43 4.90
CA ARG A 92 -4.51 4.68 5.56
C ARG A 92 -3.16 5.16 5.05
N ASN A 93 -3.06 6.46 4.79
CA ASN A 93 -1.90 7.08 4.20
C ASN A 93 -1.22 7.99 5.21
N TYR A 94 0.11 8.06 5.12
CA TYR A 94 0.94 8.94 5.93
C TYR A 94 1.93 9.67 5.03
N PRO A 95 2.16 10.97 5.24
CA PRO A 95 3.20 11.68 4.51
C PRO A 95 4.58 11.16 4.95
N LEU A 96 5.52 11.11 4.03
CA LEU A 96 6.95 10.92 4.32
C LEU A 96 7.67 12.17 3.81
N LEU A 97 7.71 13.22 4.64
CA LEU A 97 8.20 14.55 4.24
C LEU A 97 9.34 15.05 5.12
N SER A 98 9.48 14.53 6.33
CA SER A 98 10.43 15.00 7.33
C SER A 98 11.04 13.87 8.15
N ASN A 99 12.09 14.18 8.90
CA ASN A 99 12.68 13.25 9.87
C ASN A 99 11.69 12.73 10.93
N VAL A 100 10.67 13.53 11.30
CA VAL A 100 9.61 13.09 12.23
C VAL A 100 8.75 11.99 11.61
N ASP A 101 8.53 12.04 10.30
CA ASP A 101 7.76 11.00 9.59
C ASP A 101 8.54 9.68 9.53
N ILE A 102 9.87 9.74 9.41
CA ILE A 102 10.75 8.56 9.52
C ILE A 102 10.66 7.94 10.92
N ASP A 103 10.67 8.76 11.97
CA ASP A 103 10.49 8.28 13.35
C ASP A 103 9.13 7.60 13.50
N ASN A 104 8.07 8.19 12.96
CA ASN A 104 6.71 7.62 12.97
C ASN A 104 6.65 6.27 12.23
N LEU A 105 7.29 6.17 11.06
CA LEU A 105 7.40 4.92 10.31
C LEU A 105 8.14 3.85 11.12
N THR A 106 9.21 4.24 11.82
CA THR A 106 9.96 3.33 12.70
C THR A 106 9.07 2.77 13.81
N ILE A 107 8.19 3.60 14.39
CA ILE A 107 7.21 3.19 15.39
C ILE A 107 6.19 2.22 14.81
N LEU A 108 5.69 2.47 13.58
CA LEU A 108 4.78 1.53 12.89
C LEU A 108 5.47 0.18 12.67
N LYS A 109 6.74 0.17 12.28
CA LYS A 109 7.51 -1.07 12.06
C LYS A 109 7.89 -1.80 13.35
N ASN A 110 7.77 -1.17 14.53
CA ASN A 110 8.12 -1.77 15.82
C ASN A 110 7.01 -2.69 16.35
N ARG A 111 6.73 -3.77 15.61
CA ARG A 111 5.70 -4.78 15.86
C ARG A 111 6.23 -6.17 15.49
N TYR A 112 5.50 -7.23 15.83
CA TYR A 112 5.78 -8.54 15.25
C TYR A 112 5.58 -8.47 13.74
N ALA A 113 6.55 -8.95 12.97
CA ALA A 113 6.53 -8.96 11.52
C ALA A 113 6.54 -10.40 11.02
N TYR A 114 5.50 -10.77 10.27
CA TYR A 114 5.41 -12.07 9.60
C TYR A 114 5.60 -11.87 8.10
N GLN A 115 6.53 -12.61 7.52
CA GLN A 115 6.79 -12.54 6.08
C GLN A 115 5.73 -13.32 5.31
N THR A 116 5.19 -12.69 4.27
CA THR A 116 4.20 -13.26 3.34
C THR A 116 4.48 -12.76 1.91
N THR A 117 3.65 -13.19 0.96
CA THR A 117 3.79 -12.81 -0.45
C THR A 117 2.49 -12.28 -1.02
N ILE A 118 2.58 -11.29 -1.90
CA ILE A 118 1.51 -10.92 -2.83
C ILE A 118 1.90 -11.43 -4.21
N ARG A 119 1.07 -12.28 -4.79
CA ARG A 119 1.29 -12.93 -6.09
C ARG A 119 0.35 -12.31 -7.11
N ILE A 120 0.90 -11.61 -8.09
CA ILE A 120 0.14 -10.93 -9.14
C ILE A 120 0.35 -11.69 -10.45
N THR A 121 -0.73 -12.25 -10.99
CA THR A 121 -0.73 -13.13 -12.17
C THR A 121 -1.72 -12.63 -13.22
N PRO A 122 -1.63 -13.03 -14.50
CA PRO A 122 -2.60 -12.56 -15.48
C PRO A 122 -4.01 -13.09 -15.21
N ASN A 123 -5.01 -12.29 -15.57
CA ASN A 123 -6.40 -12.69 -15.54
C ASN A 123 -6.79 -13.40 -16.85
N PHE A 124 -7.32 -14.63 -16.75
CA PHE A 124 -7.76 -15.42 -17.90
C PHE A 124 -9.29 -15.56 -18.03
N SER A 125 -10.09 -14.87 -17.19
CA SER A 125 -11.54 -15.12 -17.08
C SER A 125 -12.33 -14.91 -18.39
N ASN A 126 -11.85 -14.08 -19.32
CA ASN A 126 -12.56 -13.72 -20.56
C ASN A 126 -11.78 -14.08 -21.82
N VAL A 127 -10.86 -15.04 -21.74
CA VAL A 127 -9.97 -15.40 -22.86
C VAL A 127 -10.20 -16.83 -23.28
N ASP A 128 -10.18 -17.07 -24.59
CA ASP A 128 -10.20 -18.42 -25.15
C ASP A 128 -8.90 -19.14 -24.80
N ILE A 129 -8.97 -20.06 -23.83
CA ILE A 129 -7.82 -20.81 -23.30
C ILE A 129 -7.08 -21.57 -24.41
N LEU A 130 -7.78 -21.99 -25.48
CA LEU A 130 -7.13 -22.68 -26.59
C LEU A 130 -6.16 -21.77 -27.35
N LYS A 131 -6.42 -20.46 -27.40
CA LYS A 131 -5.52 -19.47 -28.00
C LYS A 131 -4.29 -19.18 -27.14
N LEU A 132 -4.31 -19.56 -25.87
CA LEU A 132 -3.18 -19.36 -24.95
C LEU A 132 -2.15 -20.49 -24.99
N ARG A 133 -2.41 -21.57 -25.74
CA ARG A 133 -1.54 -22.75 -25.78
C ARG A 133 -0.15 -22.40 -26.29
N GLY A 134 0.86 -22.68 -25.47
CA GLY A 134 2.27 -22.43 -25.79
C GLY A 134 2.74 -20.99 -25.55
N LEU A 135 1.85 -20.10 -25.11
CA LEU A 135 2.23 -18.76 -24.68
C LEU A 135 2.75 -18.78 -23.23
N SER A 136 3.62 -17.84 -22.92
CA SER A 136 4.18 -17.61 -21.60
C SER A 136 3.77 -16.23 -21.10
N PHE A 137 3.45 -16.15 -19.81
CA PHE A 137 3.04 -14.92 -19.15
C PHE A 137 3.88 -14.68 -17.92
N LYS A 138 4.10 -13.41 -17.60
CA LYS A 138 4.88 -13.02 -16.42
C LYS A 138 4.00 -13.05 -15.18
N GLN A 139 4.60 -13.44 -14.06
CA GLN A 139 4.06 -13.28 -12.72
C GLN A 139 5.08 -12.47 -11.92
N ILE A 140 4.61 -11.65 -10.98
CA ILE A 140 5.46 -11.05 -9.95
C ILE A 140 5.06 -11.57 -8.58
N ILE A 141 6.08 -11.80 -7.74
CA ILE A 141 5.94 -12.21 -6.34
C ILE A 141 6.57 -11.10 -5.50
N LEU A 142 5.73 -10.38 -4.76
CA LEU A 142 6.14 -9.29 -3.89
C LEU A 142 6.26 -9.84 -2.48
N ASN A 143 7.45 -9.77 -1.90
CA ASN A 143 7.66 -10.15 -0.49
C ASN A 143 7.24 -8.99 0.40
N VAL A 144 6.38 -9.26 1.37
CA VAL A 144 5.82 -8.21 2.25
C VAL A 144 5.83 -8.67 3.70
N ASN A 145 5.91 -7.70 4.61
CA ASN A 145 5.74 -7.94 6.04
C ASN A 145 4.32 -7.58 6.46
N VAL A 146 3.71 -8.45 7.25
CA VAL A 146 2.50 -8.13 8.01
C VAL A 146 2.93 -7.79 9.44
N TYR A 147 2.74 -6.52 9.80
CA TYR A 147 2.99 -5.99 11.12
C TYR A 147 1.75 -6.19 12.00
N THR A 148 1.92 -6.79 13.16
CA THR A 148 0.79 -7.08 14.07
C THR A 148 1.23 -7.07 15.54
N THR A 149 0.26 -6.84 16.42
CA THR A 149 0.41 -7.00 17.87
C THR A 149 0.01 -8.40 18.33
N LEU A 150 -0.63 -9.19 17.47
CA LEU A 150 -1.08 -10.54 17.76
C LEU A 150 0.00 -11.54 17.33
N THR A 151 0.31 -12.49 18.19
CA THR A 151 1.14 -13.66 17.82
C THR A 151 0.26 -14.64 17.04
N SER A 152 -0.15 -14.30 15.81
CA SER A 152 -1.07 -15.15 15.04
C SER A 152 -0.31 -16.08 14.10
N LYS A 153 -0.44 -17.39 14.31
CA LYS A 153 -0.06 -18.41 13.31
C LYS A 153 -0.86 -18.26 12.00
N ASP A 154 -2.01 -17.60 12.04
CA ASP A 154 -2.92 -17.44 10.91
C ASP A 154 -2.34 -16.56 9.78
N VAL A 155 -1.33 -15.74 10.09
CA VAL A 155 -0.62 -14.89 9.11
C VAL A 155 0.64 -15.61 8.58
N GLU A 156 1.14 -16.58 9.33
CA GLU A 156 2.32 -17.37 8.98
C GLU A 156 1.97 -18.31 7.81
N ASN A 157 2.63 -18.15 6.67
CA ASN A 157 2.38 -18.84 5.39
C ASN A 157 1.17 -18.38 4.58
N MET A 158 0.59 -17.22 4.87
CA MET A 158 -0.44 -16.65 4.00
C MET A 158 0.18 -16.24 2.65
N ALA A 159 -0.62 -16.22 1.59
CA ALA A 159 -0.26 -15.58 0.32
C ALA A 159 -1.50 -14.86 -0.23
N PHE A 160 -1.32 -13.62 -0.65
CA PHE A 160 -2.36 -12.85 -1.31
C PHE A 160 -2.26 -13.04 -2.82
N PHE A 161 -3.40 -13.02 -3.51
CA PHE A 161 -3.46 -13.24 -4.95
C PHE A 161 -4.19 -12.08 -5.62
N GLY A 162 -3.53 -11.50 -6.62
CA GLY A 162 -4.09 -10.46 -7.47
C GLY A 162 -3.99 -10.83 -8.94
N TYR A 163 -4.78 -10.14 -9.74
CA TYR A 163 -4.89 -10.40 -11.16
C TYR A 163 -4.77 -9.11 -11.97
N TYR A 164 -3.95 -9.13 -13.02
CA TYR A 164 -3.79 -8.01 -13.95
C TYR A 164 -4.35 -8.35 -15.34
N SER A 165 -4.70 -7.33 -16.12
CA SER A 165 -5.19 -7.53 -17.49
C SER A 165 -4.06 -7.97 -18.41
N LEU A 166 -4.34 -8.84 -19.39
CA LEU A 166 -3.36 -9.18 -20.42
C LEU A 166 -3.02 -7.99 -21.32
N ASP A 167 -3.89 -7.00 -21.40
CA ASP A 167 -3.68 -5.76 -22.16
C ASP A 167 -2.82 -4.74 -21.41
N ASP A 168 -2.50 -5.01 -20.13
CA ASP A 168 -1.73 -4.11 -19.27
C ASP A 168 -0.26 -4.57 -19.22
N GLU A 169 0.49 -4.17 -20.25
CA GLU A 169 1.83 -4.70 -20.53
C GLU A 169 2.90 -4.22 -19.53
N ASP A 170 2.70 -3.07 -18.88
CA ASP A 170 3.72 -2.41 -18.04
C ASP A 170 3.44 -2.47 -16.53
N VAL A 171 2.26 -2.91 -16.09
CA VAL A 171 1.87 -2.97 -14.67
C VAL A 171 2.88 -3.69 -13.78
N LEU A 172 3.49 -4.77 -14.27
CA LEU A 172 4.48 -5.52 -13.49
C LEU A 172 5.79 -4.73 -13.32
N GLU A 173 6.20 -4.00 -14.36
CA GLU A 173 7.39 -3.15 -14.31
C GLU A 173 7.14 -1.94 -13.39
N ARG A 174 5.97 -1.31 -13.53
CA ARG A 174 5.52 -0.20 -12.67
C ARG A 174 5.43 -0.62 -11.21
N LEU A 175 4.84 -1.78 -10.90
CA LEU A 175 4.84 -2.35 -9.54
C LEU A 175 6.25 -2.51 -8.97
N THR A 176 7.21 -2.94 -9.80
CA THR A 176 8.60 -3.15 -9.35
C THR A 176 9.33 -1.83 -9.09
N ASN A 177 9.07 -0.81 -9.90
CA ASN A 177 9.82 0.44 -9.88
C ASN A 177 9.20 1.53 -8.99
N GLU A 178 7.88 1.49 -8.80
CA GLU A 178 7.13 2.56 -8.11
C GLU A 178 6.66 2.20 -6.71
N VAL A 179 6.68 0.91 -6.34
CA VAL A 179 6.18 0.41 -5.04
C VAL A 179 7.32 -0.24 -4.26
N LEU A 180 7.57 0.25 -3.05
CA LEU A 180 8.55 -0.32 -2.14
C LEU A 180 7.87 -0.81 -0.86
N PHE A 181 7.81 -2.12 -0.64
CA PHE A 181 7.35 -2.66 0.65
C PHE A 181 8.40 -2.43 1.73
N VAL A 182 7.98 -1.91 2.89
CA VAL A 182 8.87 -1.43 3.96
C VAL A 182 8.64 -2.14 5.28
#